data_AF-A0A2J6HD06-F1
#
_entry.id   AF-A0A2J6HD06-F1
#
_cell.length_a   1.000
_cell.length_b   1.000
_cell.length_c   1.000
_cell.angle_alpha   90.00
_cell.angle_beta   90.00
_cell.angle_gamma   90.00
#
_symmetry.space_group_name_H-M   'P 1'
#
loop_
_entity.id
_entity.type
_entity.pdbx_description
1 polymer ?
#
loop_
_entity_poly.entity_id
_entity_poly.type
_entity_poly.pdbx_seq_one_letter_code
_entity_poly.pdbx_strand_id
1 'polypeptide(L)'
;MNLQNRNKKLITWIAISGLIIIVLFPFFVNPGQSMVSKFVNAILAVFISNNIAGFILGLPFGIIKFKNLPYNKRYFNASLISILVINAFLAVGTIIASIINMIKMI
;
A
#
# COMPACT_ATOMS: atom_id res chain seq x y z
N MET A 1 24.15 5.54 4.22
CA MET A 1 23.02 6.26 3.60
C MET A 1 22.32 7.09 4.68
N ASN A 2 22.20 8.42 4.50
CA ASN A 2 21.55 9.29 5.48
C ASN A 2 20.07 8.87 5.66
N LEU A 3 19.58 8.80 6.92
CA LEU A 3 18.23 8.31 7.26
C LEU A 3 17.14 9.09 6.49
N GLN A 4 17.38 10.39 6.28
CA GLN A 4 16.48 11.26 5.54
C GLN A 4 16.36 10.89 4.06
N ASN A 5 17.47 10.52 3.40
CA ASN A 5 17.46 10.05 2.01
C ASN A 5 16.77 8.70 1.87
N ARG A 6 16.90 7.82 2.87
CA ARG A 6 16.19 6.54 2.89
C ARG A 6 14.68 6.74 3.01
N ASN A 7 14.24 7.63 3.89
CA ASN A 7 12.83 7.92 4.09
C ASN A 7 12.20 8.57 2.86
N LYS A 8 12.90 9.53 2.24
CA LYS A 8 12.47 10.11 0.95
C LYS A 8 12.26 9.02 -0.09
N LYS A 9 13.25 8.13 -0.29
CA LYS A 9 13.16 7.01 -1.23
C LYS A 9 11.96 6.10 -0.92
N LEU A 10 11.73 5.75 0.35
CA LEU A 10 10.60 4.92 0.77
C LEU A 10 9.25 5.59 0.46
N ILE A 11 9.10 6.89 0.78
CA ILE A 11 7.89 7.65 0.47
C ILE A 11 7.65 7.67 -1.04
N THR A 12 8.69 7.90 -1.84
CA THR A 12 8.58 7.85 -3.30
C THR A 12 8.10 6.49 -3.79
N TRP A 13 8.65 5.38 -3.27
CA TRP A 13 8.19 4.04 -3.63
C TRP A 13 6.76 3.75 -3.20
N ILE A 14 6.35 4.22 -2.02
CA ILE A 14 4.96 4.11 -1.55
C ILE A 14 4.01 4.88 -2.48
N ALA A 15 4.38 6.09 -2.89
CA ALA A 15 3.60 6.91 -3.80
C ALA A 15 3.47 6.24 -5.18
N ILE A 16 4.58 5.75 -5.75
CA ILE A 16 4.59 5.05 -7.04
C ILE A 16 3.75 3.78 -6.97
N SER A 17 3.96 2.93 -5.97
CA SER A 17 3.20 1.69 -5.81
C SER A 17 1.71 1.94 -5.57
N GLY A 18 1.36 2.95 -4.77
CA GLY A 18 -0.03 3.38 -4.57
C GLY A 18 -0.69 3.84 -5.87
N LEU A 19 0.00 4.64 -6.68
CA LEU A 19 -0.48 5.08 -8.00
C LEU A 19 -0.71 3.91 -8.95
N ILE A 20 0.24 2.96 -9.01
CA ILE A 20 0.10 1.75 -9.83
C ILE A 20 -1.15 0.96 -9.42
N ILE A 21 -1.37 0.77 -8.11
CA ILE A 21 -2.56 0.07 -7.62
C ILE A 21 -3.83 0.84 -8.01
N ILE A 22 -3.90 2.15 -7.80
CA ILE A 22 -5.08 2.95 -8.16
C ILE A 22 -5.40 2.87 -9.65
N VAL A 23 -4.37 2.84 -10.51
CA VAL A 23 -4.57 2.76 -11.97
C VAL A 23 -4.98 1.35 -12.40
N LEU A 24 -4.38 0.30 -11.85
CA LEU A 24 -4.65 -1.08 -12.28
C LEU A 24 -5.95 -1.65 -11.67
N PHE A 25 -6.26 -1.31 -10.42
CA PHE A 25 -7.38 -1.89 -9.67
C PHE A 25 -8.75 -1.79 -10.39
N PRO A 26 -9.14 -0.67 -11.03
CA PRO A 26 -10.41 -0.54 -11.74
C PRO A 26 -10.60 -1.48 -12.94
N PHE A 27 -9.49 -1.87 -13.59
CA PHE A 27 -9.54 -2.74 -14.76
C PHE A 27 -9.72 -4.21 -14.40
N PHE A 28 -9.28 -4.60 -13.20
CA PHE A 28 -9.22 -6.01 -12.81
C PHE A 28 -10.18 -6.39 -11.70
N VAL A 29 -10.90 -5.45 -11.10
CA VAL A 29 -11.80 -5.71 -9.96
C VAL A 29 -13.21 -5.17 -10.27
N ASN A 30 -14.24 -5.94 -9.89
CA ASN A 30 -15.67 -5.62 -9.99
C ASN A 30 -16.18 -5.34 -11.43
N PRO A 31 -16.19 -6.33 -12.35
CA PRO A 31 -16.87 -6.18 -13.63
C PRO A 31 -18.37 -5.92 -13.38
N GLY A 32 -18.87 -4.72 -13.73
CA GLY A 32 -20.27 -4.32 -13.51
C GLY A 32 -20.45 -2.96 -12.81
N GLN A 33 -19.41 -2.38 -12.22
CA GLN A 33 -19.46 -1.02 -11.65
C GLN A 33 -18.96 0.05 -12.65
N SER A 34 -19.49 1.28 -12.54
CA SER A 34 -19.04 2.41 -13.36
C SER A 34 -17.57 2.73 -13.10
N MET A 35 -16.82 3.13 -14.14
CA MET A 35 -15.37 3.39 -14.02
C MET A 35 -15.04 4.40 -12.91
N VAL A 36 -15.88 5.43 -12.75
CA VAL A 36 -15.75 6.45 -11.69
C VAL A 36 -15.85 5.82 -10.30
N SER A 37 -16.86 4.99 -10.04
CA SER A 37 -17.02 4.32 -8.74
C SER A 37 -15.87 3.38 -8.42
N LYS A 38 -15.31 2.70 -9.43
CA LYS A 38 -14.13 1.84 -9.26
C LYS A 38 -12.88 2.62 -8.87
N PHE A 39 -12.62 3.78 -9.50
CA PHE A 39 -11.50 4.64 -9.14
C PHE A 39 -11.66 5.21 -7.73
N VAL A 40 -12.85 5.67 -7.36
CA VAL A 40 -13.13 6.16 -6.00
C VAL A 40 -12.89 5.06 -4.97
N ASN A 41 -13.37 3.85 -5.23
CA ASN A 41 -13.14 2.70 -4.35
C ASN A 41 -11.66 2.33 -4.27
N ALA A 42 -10.91 2.38 -5.38
CA ALA A 42 -9.47 2.12 -5.38
C ALA A 42 -8.68 3.17 -4.59
N ILE A 43 -9.02 4.45 -4.74
CA ILE A 43 -8.43 5.55 -3.98
C ILE A 43 -8.74 5.38 -2.49
N LEU A 44 -10.01 5.16 -2.13
CA LEU A 44 -10.40 4.95 -0.74
C LEU A 44 -9.70 3.73 -0.15
N ALA A 45 -9.64 2.61 -0.87
CA ALA A 45 -8.93 1.43 -0.43
C ALA A 45 -7.44 1.73 -0.20
N VAL A 46 -6.74 2.39 -1.13
CA VAL A 46 -5.31 2.68 -0.97
C VAL A 46 -5.06 3.67 0.16
N PHE A 47 -5.83 4.75 0.27
CA PHE A 47 -5.63 5.76 1.30
C PHE A 47 -6.02 5.26 2.70
N ILE A 48 -7.18 4.61 2.84
CA ILE A 48 -7.65 4.10 4.13
C ILE A 48 -6.79 2.93 4.58
N SER A 49 -6.51 1.96 3.69
CA SER A 49 -5.68 0.81 4.04
C SER A 49 -4.26 1.24 4.39
N ASN A 50 -3.65 2.16 3.64
CA ASN A 50 -2.28 2.58 3.95
C ASN A 50 -2.20 3.36 5.27
N ASN A 51 -3.15 4.23 5.58
CA ASN A 51 -3.10 4.97 6.85
C ASN A 51 -3.45 4.06 8.04
N ILE A 52 -4.55 3.31 7.96
CA ILE A 52 -5.01 2.48 9.09
C ILE A 52 -4.09 1.28 9.30
N ALA A 53 -3.84 0.48 8.25
CA ALA A 53 -3.00 -0.70 8.41
C ALA A 53 -1.53 -0.32 8.57
N GLY A 54 -1.06 0.77 7.96
CA GLY A 54 0.28 1.31 8.20
C GLY A 54 0.53 1.75 9.64
N PHE A 55 -0.49 2.31 10.30
CA PHE A 55 -0.42 2.66 11.72
C PHE A 55 -0.50 1.41 12.62
N ILE A 56 -1.51 0.56 12.41
CA ILE A 56 -1.74 -0.64 13.23
C ILE A 56 -0.55 -1.60 13.14
N LEU A 57 -0.05 -1.88 11.94
CA LEU A 57 1.11 -2.75 11.76
C LEU A 57 2.42 -2.03 12.13
N GLY A 58 2.48 -0.71 11.99
CA GLY A 58 3.64 0.10 12.38
C GLY A 58 3.91 0.12 13.90
N LEU A 59 2.87 -0.03 14.73
CA LEU A 59 2.99 -0.07 16.18
C LEU A 59 3.86 -1.24 16.70
N PRO A 60 3.54 -2.51 16.44
CA PRO A 60 4.36 -3.64 16.91
C PRO A 60 5.73 -3.67 16.21
N PHE A 61 5.78 -3.32 14.93
CA PHE A 61 7.04 -3.31 14.16
C PHE A 61 8.02 -2.23 14.64
N GLY A 62 7.49 -1.07 15.07
CA GLY A 62 8.26 0.02 15.65
C GLY A 62 8.92 -0.37 16.96
N ILE A 63 8.19 -1.08 17.83
CA ILE A 63 8.67 -1.55 19.13
C ILE A 63 9.82 -2.55 18.95
N ILE A 64 9.68 -3.51 18.03
CA ILE A 64 10.65 -4.59 17.84
C ILE A 64 11.91 -4.11 17.10
N LYS A 65 11.74 -3.48 15.94
CA LYS A 65 12.84 -3.28 14.98
C LYS A 65 13.56 -1.94 15.14
N PHE A 66 12.90 -0.95 15.74
CA PHE A 66 13.39 0.43 15.82
C PHE A 66 13.51 0.95 17.26
N LYS A 67 13.73 0.04 18.22
CA LYS A 67 13.83 0.35 19.66
C LYS A 67 14.84 1.45 20.03
N ASN A 68 15.91 1.60 19.24
CA ASN A 68 17.00 2.56 19.50
C ASN A 68 16.75 3.97 18.90
N LEU A 69 15.60 4.21 18.27
CA LEU A 69 15.25 5.52 17.71
C LEU A 69 14.29 6.29 18.63
N PRO A 70 14.35 7.63 18.64
CA PRO A 70 13.37 8.45 19.37
C PRO A 70 11.95 8.18 18.86
N TYR A 71 10.98 8.25 19.75
CA TYR A 71 9.58 7.84 19.56
C TYR A 71 9.03 8.22 18.16
N ASN A 72 9.14 9.50 17.79
CA ASN A 72 8.60 10.01 16.52
C ASN A 72 9.24 9.34 15.29
N LYS A 73 10.56 9.14 15.29
CA LYS A 73 11.27 8.52 14.16
C LYS A 73 11.05 7.01 14.11
N ARG A 74 10.87 6.37 15.27
CA ARG A 74 10.61 4.94 15.40
C ARG A 74 9.31 4.53 14.72
N TYR A 75 8.19 5.16 15.11
CA TYR A 75 6.88 4.82 14.55
C TYR A 75 6.72 5.29 13.12
N PHE A 76 7.28 6.45 12.75
CA PHE A 76 7.25 6.91 11.36
C PHE A 76 7.94 5.93 10.40
N ASN A 77 9.16 5.48 10.73
CA ASN A 77 9.88 4.52 9.90
C ASN A 77 9.19 3.16 9.86
N ALA A 78 8.61 2.72 10.98
CA ALA A 78 7.85 1.49 11.04
C ALA A 78 6.61 1.55 10.16
N SER A 79 5.83 2.65 10.24
CA SER A 79 4.65 2.85 9.40
C SER A 79 5.00 2.93 7.91
N LEU A 80 6.08 3.60 7.52
CA LEU A 80 6.52 3.60 6.11
C LEU A 80 6.80 2.18 5.59
N ILE A 81 7.49 1.35 6.37
CA ILE A 81 7.79 -0.03 5.96
C ILE A 81 6.51 -0.86 5.92
N SER A 82 5.64 -0.72 6.93
CA SER A 82 4.36 -1.41 6.96
C SER A 82 3.49 -1.07 5.75
N ILE A 83 3.40 0.21 5.38
CA ILE A 83 2.68 0.66 4.18
C ILE A 83 3.26 0.01 2.92
N LEU A 84 4.58 -0.04 2.80
CA LEU A 84 5.24 -0.64 1.64
C LEU A 84 4.95 -2.15 1.54
N VAL A 85 4.90 -2.85 2.67
CA VAL A 85 4.49 -4.26 2.75
C VAL A 85 3.02 -4.44 2.37
N ILE A 86 2.12 -3.60 2.88
CA ILE A 86 0.69 -3.62 2.52
C ILE A 86 0.50 -3.41 1.01
N ASN A 87 1.17 -2.41 0.44
CA ASN A 87 1.13 -2.16 -1.01
C ASN A 87 1.64 -3.38 -1.78
N ALA A 88 2.66 -4.08 -1.31
CA ALA A 88 3.14 -5.30 -1.95
C ALA A 88 2.07 -6.42 -1.91
N PHE A 89 1.42 -6.64 -0.77
CA PHE A 89 0.32 -7.62 -0.67
C PHE A 89 -0.88 -7.23 -1.54
N LEU A 90 -1.28 -5.96 -1.57
CA LEU A 90 -2.36 -5.47 -2.42
C LEU A 90 -2.02 -5.61 -3.91
N ALA A 91 -0.77 -5.36 -4.30
CA ALA A 91 -0.29 -5.57 -5.67
C ALA A 91 -0.35 -7.06 -6.06
N VAL A 92 0.09 -7.96 -5.18
CA VAL A 92 -0.03 -9.41 -5.43
C VAL A 92 -1.50 -9.83 -5.53
N GLY A 93 -2.36 -9.36 -4.61
CA GLY A 93 -3.79 -9.66 -4.62
C GLY A 93 -4.48 -9.16 -5.89
N THR A 94 -4.12 -7.96 -6.38
CA THR A 94 -4.64 -7.44 -7.65
C THR A 94 -4.16 -8.24 -8.85
N ILE A 95 -2.89 -8.67 -8.90
CA ILE A 95 -2.39 -9.57 -9.95
C ILE A 95 -3.16 -10.89 -9.97
N ILE A 96 -3.36 -11.52 -8.81
CA ILE A 96 -4.12 -12.77 -8.70
C ILE A 96 -5.57 -12.58 -9.18
N ALA A 97 -6.24 -11.52 -8.73
CA ALA A 97 -7.60 -11.20 -9.16
C ALA A 97 -7.69 -10.96 -10.68
N SER A 98 -6.65 -10.33 -11.26
CA SER A 98 -6.53 -10.11 -12.70
C SER A 98 -6.48 -11.42 -13.47
N ILE A 99 -5.64 -12.37 -13.02
CA ILE A 99 -5.50 -13.69 -13.65
C ILE A 99 -6.82 -14.46 -13.58
N ILE A 100 -7.50 -14.47 -12.42
CA ILE A 100 -8.78 -15.15 -12.26
C ILE A 100 -9.85 -14.57 -13.19
N ASN A 101 -9.92 -13.24 -13.30
CA ASN A 101 -10.88 -12.60 -14.20
C ASN A 101 -10.57 -12.86 -15.67
N MET A 102 -9.29 -12.92 -16.05
CA MET A 102 -8.90 -13.30 -17.42
C MET A 102 -9.33 -14.73 -17.75
N ILE A 103 -9.16 -15.67 -16.82
CA ILE A 103 -9.59 -17.07 -16.99
C ILE A 103 -11.11 -17.16 -17.13
N LYS A 104 -11.88 -16.40 -16.34
CA LYS A 104 -13.36 -16.41 -16.42
C LYS A 104 -13.93 -15.81 -17.71
N MET A 105 -13.15 -15.02 -18.44
CA MET A 105 -13.58 -14.40 -19.71
C MET A 105 -13.31 -15.26 -20.94
N ILE A 106 -12.52 -16.35 -20.80
CA ILE A 106 -12.26 -17.37 -21.83
C ILE A 106 -13.29 -18.48 -21.69
#